data_AF-A0A969A0B8-F1
#
_entry.id   AF-A0A969A0B8-F1
#
_cell.length_a   1.000
_cell.length_b   1.000
_cell.length_c   1.000
_cell.angle_alpha   90.00
_cell.angle_beta   90.00
_cell.angle_gamma   90.00
#
_symmetry.space_group_name_H-M   'P 1'
#
loop_
_entity.id
_entity.type
_entity.pdbx_description
1 polymer ?
#
loop_
_entity_poly.entity_id
_entity_poly.type
_entity_poly.pdbx_seq_one_letter_code
_entity_poly.pdbx_strand_id
1 'polypeptide(L)'
;MTVSERDHVVGFSPNSVFWLNDTDYVFSQITWELKAAKLDEKRCELTCSVLSKSENEAFVTKLNETMKDVPPENTPLQQHIDEETPLFGKDIERKALAGVWV
;
A
#
# COMPACT_ATOMS: atom_id res chain seq x y z
N MET A 1 12.63 -3.02 -5.75
CA MET A 1 12.38 -3.43 -7.15
C MET A 1 10.96 -3.04 -7.48
N THR A 2 10.63 -2.68 -8.72
CA THR A 2 9.25 -2.34 -9.11
C THR A 2 8.93 -3.13 -10.37
N VAL A 3 7.76 -3.75 -10.42
CA VAL A 3 7.22 -4.37 -11.64
C VAL A 3 6.13 -3.45 -12.16
N SER A 4 6.23 -3.00 -13.40
CA SER A 4 5.26 -2.06 -13.98
C SER A 4 4.80 -2.56 -15.35
N GLU A 5 3.49 -2.72 -15.47
CA GLU A 5 2.76 -3.00 -16.70
C GLU A 5 1.82 -1.81 -16.98
N ARG A 6 1.04 -1.90 -18.07
CA ARG A 6 0.19 -0.77 -18.53
C ARG A 6 -0.86 -0.37 -17.48
N ASP A 7 -1.44 -1.34 -16.81
CA ASP A 7 -2.58 -1.20 -15.91
C ASP A 7 -2.32 -1.84 -14.53
N HIS A 8 -1.07 -2.19 -14.25
CA HIS A 8 -0.68 -2.88 -13.04
C HIS A 8 0.73 -2.48 -12.61
N VAL A 9 0.88 -2.05 -11.35
CA VAL A 9 2.17 -1.69 -10.78
C VAL A 9 2.34 -2.37 -9.43
N VAL A 10 3.50 -3.00 -9.22
CA VAL A 10 3.89 -3.57 -7.93
C VAL A 10 5.16 -2.87 -7.45
N GLY A 11 5.03 -2.12 -6.35
CA GLY A 11 6.13 -1.49 -5.64
C GLY A 11 6.59 -2.34 -4.47
N PHE A 12 7.91 -2.51 -4.32
CA PHE A 12 8.50 -3.26 -3.22
C PHE A 12 9.46 -2.39 -2.40
N SER A 13 9.13 -2.23 -1.12
CA SER A 13 9.96 -1.59 -0.10
C SER A 13 10.44 -2.66 0.89
N PRO A 14 11.62 -3.28 0.64
CA PRO A 14 12.09 -4.41 1.45
C PRO A 14 12.60 -4.01 2.85
N ASN A 15 12.90 -2.72 3.04
CA ASN A 15 13.60 -2.22 4.22
C ASN A 15 12.77 -1.17 4.98
N SER A 16 11.44 -1.27 4.97
CA SER A 16 10.61 -0.36 5.74
C SER A 16 10.82 -0.61 7.23
N VAL A 17 10.78 0.47 8.01
CA VAL A 17 11.03 0.45 9.45
C VAL A 17 9.79 0.97 10.17
N PHE A 18 9.23 0.18 11.08
CA PHE A 18 8.24 0.64 12.04
C PHE A 18 8.93 0.92 13.37
N TRP A 19 8.97 2.19 13.75
CA TRP A 19 9.49 2.62 15.05
C TRP A 19 8.43 2.35 16.12
N LEU A 20 8.81 1.60 17.14
CA LEU A 20 7.95 1.31 18.30
C LEU A 20 8.13 2.37 19.39
N ASN A 21 9.33 2.94 19.46
CA ASN A 21 9.73 4.07 20.29
C ASN A 21 11.04 4.66 19.75
N ASP A 22 11.71 5.52 20.52
CA ASP A 22 12.95 6.21 20.11
C ASP A 22 14.15 5.28 19.87
N THR A 23 14.12 4.05 20.39
CA THR A 23 15.25 3.10 20.32
C THR A 23 14.91 1.78 19.64
N ASP A 24 13.65 1.37 19.70
CA ASP A 24 13.19 0.08 19.21
C ASP A 24 12.43 0.24 17.90
N TYR A 25 12.77 -0.63 16.94
CA TYR A 25 12.13 -0.68 15.65
C TYR A 25 12.05 -2.11 15.13
N VAL A 26 11.14 -2.33 14.18
CA VAL A 26 11.02 -3.59 13.47
C VAL A 26 11.11 -3.36 11.97
N PHE A 27 11.83 -4.25 11.29
CA PHE A 27 11.86 -4.27 9.84
C PHE A 27 10.59 -4.91 9.29
N SER A 28 10.11 -4.36 8.19
CA SER A 28 9.04 -4.94 7.39
C SER A 28 9.33 -4.76 5.91
N GLN A 29 8.97 -5.77 5.14
CA GLN A 29 8.78 -5.65 3.72
C GLN A 29 7.35 -5.17 3.45
N ILE A 30 7.23 -4.05 2.76
CA ILE A 30 5.94 -3.56 2.25
C ILE A 30 5.88 -3.79 0.74
N THR A 31 4.81 -4.44 0.31
CA THR A 31 4.45 -4.58 -1.10
C THR A 31 3.18 -3.79 -1.36
N TRP A 32 3.25 -2.86 -2.31
CA TRP A 32 2.10 -2.13 -2.83
C TRP A 32 1.75 -2.71 -4.19
N GLU A 33 0.48 -3.04 -4.40
CA GLU A 33 -0.05 -3.53 -5.67
C GLU A 33 -1.19 -2.60 -6.10
N LEU A 34 -0.99 -1.88 -7.20
CA LEU A 34 -1.97 -0.98 -7.79
C LEU A 34 -2.44 -1.54 -9.13
N LYS A 35 -3.75 -1.63 -9.34
CA LYS A 35 -4.38 -2.13 -10.56
C LYS A 35 -5.44 -1.16 -11.06
N ALA A 36 -5.45 -0.91 -12.37
CA ALA A 36 -6.46 -0.08 -13.01
C ALA A 36 -7.32 -0.95 -13.95
N ALA A 37 -8.58 -1.16 -13.62
CA ALA A 37 -9.52 -1.88 -14.48
C ALA A 37 -10.40 -0.88 -15.24
N LYS A 38 -10.49 -1.01 -16.57
CA LYS A 38 -11.43 -0.20 -17.35
C LYS A 38 -12.87 -0.64 -17.04
N LEU A 39 -13.72 0.30 -16.65
CA LEU A 39 -15.16 0.07 -16.48
C LEU A 39 -15.92 0.41 -17.78
N ASP A 40 -15.57 1.54 -18.41
CA ASP A 40 -16.09 1.95 -19.72
C ASP A 40 -15.14 2.99 -20.38
N GLU A 41 -15.59 3.66 -21.45
CA GLU A 41 -14.79 4.64 -22.19
C GLU A 41 -14.33 5.86 -21.38
N LYS A 42 -14.98 6.16 -20.25
CA LYS A 42 -14.70 7.33 -19.43
C LYS A 42 -14.36 7.00 -17.98
N ARG A 43 -14.51 5.75 -17.55
CA ARG A 43 -14.32 5.33 -16.16
C ARG A 43 -13.38 4.15 -16.05
N CYS A 44 -12.54 4.19 -15.03
CA CYS A 44 -11.77 3.07 -14.54
C CYS A 44 -11.98 2.91 -13.03
N GLU A 45 -11.72 1.70 -12.54
CA GLU A 45 -11.60 1.39 -11.13
C GLU A 45 -10.11 1.26 -10.81
N LEU A 46 -9.67 1.92 -9.74
CA LEU A 46 -8.33 1.76 -9.19
C LEU A 46 -8.44 0.90 -7.93
N THR A 47 -7.74 -0.23 -7.92
CA THR A 47 -7.55 -1.05 -6.72
C THR A 47 -6.15 -0.82 -6.19
N CYS A 48 -6.03 -0.57 -4.88
CA CYS A 48 -4.77 -0.47 -4.18
C CYS A 48 -4.77 -1.49 -3.03
N SER A 49 -3.81 -2.40 -3.06
CA SER A 49 -3.61 -3.43 -2.05
C SER A 49 -2.23 -3.27 -1.44
N VAL A 50 -2.14 -3.37 -0.12
CA VAL A 50 -0.87 -3.28 0.60
C VAL A 50 -0.68 -4.51 1.46
N LEU A 51 0.50 -5.11 1.34
CA LEU A 51 0.92 -6.24 2.15
C LEU A 51 2.16 -5.85 2.94
N SER A 52 2.07 -5.94 4.27
CA SER A 52 3.20 -5.76 5.19
C SER A 52 3.63 -7.11 5.74
N LYS A 53 4.92 -7.42 5.65
CA LYS A 53 5.51 -8.67 6.16
C LYS A 53 6.72 -8.36 7.01
N SER A 54 6.70 -8.79 8.27
CA SER A 54 7.85 -8.75 9.15
C SER A 54 8.30 -10.16 9.50
N GLU A 55 9.62 -10.38 9.58
CA GLU A 55 10.20 -11.62 10.11
C GLU A 55 10.09 -11.70 11.65
N ASN A 56 9.74 -10.60 12.31
CA ASN A 56 9.53 -10.59 13.76
C ASN A 56 8.13 -11.12 14.12
N GLU A 57 8.03 -12.45 14.30
CA GLU A 57 6.76 -13.13 14.62
C GLU A 57 6.12 -12.64 15.92
N ALA A 58 6.91 -12.29 16.93
CA ALA A 58 6.40 -11.78 18.19
C ALA A 58 5.70 -10.42 18.02
N PHE A 59 6.29 -9.54 17.20
CA PHE A 59 5.67 -8.27 16.82
C PHE A 59 4.36 -8.49 16.05
N VAL A 60 4.38 -9.35 15.03
CA VAL A 60 3.18 -9.65 14.21
C VAL A 60 2.06 -10.22 15.08
N THR A 61 2.38 -11.18 15.96
CA THR A 61 1.40 -11.77 16.89
C THR A 61 0.81 -10.70 17.80
N LYS A 62 1.66 -9.86 18.41
CA LYS A 62 1.19 -8.82 19.32
C LYS A 62 0.33 -7.77 18.63
N LEU A 63 0.71 -7.38 17.41
CA LEU A 63 -0.07 -6.46 16.58
C LEU A 63 -1.46 -7.06 16.29
N ASN A 64 -1.52 -8.30 15.82
CA ASN A 64 -2.78 -8.98 15.52
C ASN A 64 -3.68 -9.12 16.77
N GLU A 65 -3.11 -9.48 17.92
CA GLU A 65 -3.84 -9.54 19.18
C GLU A 65 -4.41 -8.18 19.61
N THR A 66 -3.62 -7.12 19.42
CA THR A 66 -4.03 -5.74 19.78
C THR A 66 -5.14 -5.24 18.86
N MET A 67 -5.11 -5.65 17.59
CA MET A 67 -6.06 -5.22 16.57
C MET A 67 -7.29 -6.14 16.43
N LYS A 68 -7.35 -7.26 17.17
CA LYS A 68 -8.36 -8.32 16.94
C LYS A 68 -9.82 -7.85 16.99
N ASP A 69 -10.10 -6.83 17.80
CA ASP A 69 -11.45 -6.29 18.02
C ASP A 69 -11.69 -4.98 17.22
N VAL A 70 -10.69 -4.51 16.49
CA VAL A 70 -10.79 -3.32 15.64
C VAL A 70 -11.36 -3.75 14.28
N PRO A 71 -12.45 -3.13 13.81
CA PRO A 71 -12.96 -3.40 12.47
C PRO A 71 -11.87 -3.16 11.41
N PRO A 72 -11.72 -4.02 10.38
CA PRO A 72 -10.65 -3.89 9.38
C PRO A 72 -10.53 -2.49 8.75
N GLU A 73 -11.67 -1.85 8.46
CA GLU A 73 -11.79 -0.50 7.91
C GLU A 73 -11.25 0.60 8.83
N ASN A 74 -11.16 0.32 10.14
CA ASN A 74 -10.69 1.25 11.15
C ASN A 74 -9.27 0.95 11.61
N THR A 75 -8.59 -0.02 11.00
CA THR A 75 -7.18 -0.29 11.33
C THR A 75 -6.31 0.87 10.85
N PRO A 76 -5.28 1.28 11.61
CA PRO A 76 -4.40 2.38 11.21
C PRO A 76 -3.75 2.19 9.83
N LEU A 77 -3.44 0.94 9.47
CA LEU A 77 -2.90 0.63 8.14
C LEU A 77 -3.95 0.86 7.05
N GLN A 78 -5.21 0.45 7.26
CA GLN A 78 -6.27 0.70 6.28
C GLN A 78 -6.56 2.19 6.13
N GLN A 79 -6.62 2.94 7.23
CA GLN A 79 -6.80 4.40 7.19
C GLN A 79 -5.69 5.08 6.39
N HIS A 80 -4.44 4.67 6.58
CA HIS A 80 -3.31 5.17 5.81
C HIS A 80 -3.44 4.83 4.31
N ILE A 81 -3.87 3.61 3.97
CA ILE A 81 -4.13 3.22 2.58
C ILE A 81 -5.22 4.09 1.96
N ASP A 82 -6.30 4.36 2.70
CA ASP A 82 -7.42 5.16 2.23
C ASP A 82 -7.03 6.63 2.00
N GLU A 83 -6.09 7.16 2.79
CA GLU A 83 -5.53 8.51 2.61
C GLU A 83 -4.61 8.60 1.38
N GLU A 84 -3.76 7.60 1.14
CA GLU A 84 -2.78 7.63 0.06
C GLU A 84 -3.32 7.21 -1.30
N THR A 85 -4.25 6.25 -1.35
CA THR A 85 -4.78 5.68 -2.61
C THR A 85 -5.32 6.74 -3.59
N PRO A 86 -6.12 7.73 -3.14
CA PRO A 86 -6.59 8.80 -4.04
C PRO A 86 -5.46 9.69 -4.57
N LEU A 87 -4.37 9.84 -3.83
CA LEU A 87 -3.20 10.62 -4.25
C LEU A 87 -2.44 9.90 -5.36
N PHE A 88 -2.26 8.58 -5.22
CA PHE A 88 -1.71 7.75 -6.30
C PHE A 88 -2.58 7.81 -7.56
N GLY A 89 -3.90 7.70 -7.41
CA GLY A 89 -4.83 7.82 -8.54
C GLY A 89 -4.68 9.15 -9.29
N LYS A 90 -4.61 10.27 -8.57
CA LYS A 90 -4.40 11.61 -9.18
C LYS A 90 -3.04 11.73 -9.87
N ASP A 91 -1.98 11.18 -9.29
CA ASP A 91 -0.65 11.24 -9.93
C ASP A 91 -0.59 10.40 -11.21
N ILE A 92 -1.19 9.21 -11.20
CA ILE A 92 -1.31 8.34 -12.39
C ILE A 92 -2.09 9.07 -13.49
N GLU A 93 -3.26 9.64 -13.16
CA GLU A 93 -4.06 10.40 -14.13
C GLU A 93 -3.27 11.58 -14.72
N ARG A 94 -2.61 12.37 -13.87
CA ARG A 94 -1.79 13.51 -14.29
C ARG A 94 -0.66 13.09 -15.23
N LYS A 95 0.05 12.00 -14.91
CA LYS A 95 1.15 11.47 -15.74
C LYS A 95 0.63 10.93 -17.07
N ALA A 96 -0.48 10.21 -17.06
CA ALA A 96 -1.10 9.69 -18.29
C ALA A 96 -1.53 10.83 -19.23
N LEU A 97 -2.16 11.88 -18.71
CA LEU A 97 -2.54 13.08 -19.48
C LEU A 97 -1.32 13.83 -20.04
N ALA A 98 -0.19 13.79 -19.33
CA ALA A 98 1.08 14.38 -19.76
C ALA A 98 1.91 13.45 -20.68
N GLY A 99 1.47 12.20 -20.90
CA GLY A 99 2.22 11.20 -21.66
C GLY A 99 3.51 10.72 -20.99
N VAL A 100 3.58 10.77 -19.65
CA VAL A 100 4.74 10.33 -18.85
C VAL A 100 4.48 8.91 -18.34
N TRP A 101 5.38 7.98 -18.66
CA TRP A 101 5.23 6.54 -18.37
C TRP A 101 6.42 5.98 -17.57
N VAL A 102 7.22 6.86 -16.96
CA VAL A 102 8.42 6.56 -16.16
C VAL A 102 8.26 6.98 -14.71
#